data_AF-M3TF17-F1
#
_entry.id   AF-M3TF17-F1
#
_cell.length_a   1.000
_cell.length_b   1.000
_cell.length_c   1.000
_cell.angle_alpha   90.00
_cell.angle_beta   90.00
_cell.angle_gamma   90.00
#
_symmetry.space_group_name_H-M   'P 1'
#
loop_
_entity.id
_entity.type
_entity.pdbx_description
1 polymer ?
#
loop_
_entity_poly.entity_id
_entity_poly.type
_entity_poly.pdbx_seq_one_letter_code
_entity_poly.pdbx_strand_id
1 'polypeptide(L)'
;MVGALWAADLGWRTAKRNQTIRLAIVETIAVALTVLFCCWQAGYFAVQNGLSATGYGQLGLNLLSIFDSADTWAHSPTSRWSYVLQDFPEIPGNYEGFNYLGLGTIVLLILGIPTLVSGKVSLISVVRRNPLLVLAVLALTLFAITNKVGIGSYSFQFPIGAHLERLANVFRASGRIFWPVYYLIIIVGLYLLIRGHTTRVAAVLLVGVAVIQMADMNLFRKGMHEKMMETPLPAWSTPLNSPFWDQAADRYQKVRSLAPMNQHDSWSVFAEYAIRHNLDTDIVYLARMDQSALARAKSQAADSLALGNYSSDTLYILDDSQVYFAKRNLRSDDLLARVDNFYVIAPGWKSCKTCRLDDPEVVEVSEKNFGLQLGQTIKFVKGAPLSAYLAKGWSELEPWGVWSNGPISEVEVATATQPSRLILKLDAFISSVTPVQRFSIEVNGHPAGDFEVADRSDNTVIVSVPTQAQGAIAENNLMKLTIKYKTAIVPKAVGISGEDRMLALGLRSLTLE
;
A
#
# COMPACT_ATOMS: atom_id res chain seq x y z
N MET A 1 16.83 -15.39 -3.57
CA MET A 1 16.69 -16.72 -2.92
C MET A 1 17.44 -17.80 -3.69
N VAL A 2 16.90 -18.30 -4.81
CA VAL A 2 17.55 -19.38 -5.61
C VAL A 2 18.96 -18.99 -6.08
N GLY A 3 19.15 -17.74 -6.52
CA GLY A 3 20.47 -17.23 -6.89
C GLY A 3 21.53 -17.33 -5.78
N ALA A 4 21.15 -17.22 -4.50
CA ALA A 4 22.08 -17.37 -3.38
C ALA A 4 22.51 -18.83 -3.19
N LEU A 5 21.58 -19.78 -3.34
CA LEU A 5 21.89 -21.21 -3.30
C LEU A 5 22.74 -21.65 -4.49
N TRP A 6 22.41 -21.17 -5.70
CA TRP A 6 23.21 -21.41 -6.89
C TRP A 6 24.62 -20.82 -6.76
N ALA A 7 24.77 -19.60 -6.24
CA ALA A 7 26.08 -19.00 -6.00
C ALA A 7 26.91 -19.79 -4.97
N ALA A 8 26.27 -20.29 -3.91
CA ALA A 8 26.93 -21.15 -2.93
C ALA A 8 27.42 -22.48 -3.55
N ASP A 9 26.59 -23.12 -4.39
CA ASP A 9 26.95 -24.34 -5.12
C ASP A 9 28.09 -24.09 -6.12
N LEU A 10 27.98 -23.05 -6.94
CA LEU A 10 29.00 -22.68 -7.93
C LEU A 10 30.35 -22.37 -7.25
N GLY A 11 30.32 -21.60 -6.16
CA GLY A 11 31.50 -21.29 -5.36
C GLY A 11 32.11 -22.56 -4.76
N TRP A 12 31.28 -23.50 -4.32
CA TRP A 12 31.73 -24.77 -3.75
C TRP A 12 32.38 -25.68 -4.79
N ARG A 13 31.74 -25.87 -5.95
CA ARG A 13 32.28 -26.64 -7.09
C ARG A 13 33.63 -26.08 -7.56
N THR A 14 33.74 -24.76 -7.60
CA THR A 14 34.97 -24.07 -8.01
C THR A 14 36.07 -24.22 -6.96
N ALA A 15 35.75 -24.04 -5.67
CA ALA A 15 36.71 -24.17 -4.56
C ALA A 15 37.26 -25.60 -4.43
N LYS A 16 36.45 -26.62 -4.72
CA LYS A 16 36.87 -28.03 -4.73
C LYS A 16 37.55 -28.48 -6.02
N ARG A 17 37.73 -27.58 -7.00
CA ARG A 17 38.27 -27.88 -8.34
C ARG A 17 37.46 -28.93 -9.12
N ASN A 18 36.18 -29.10 -8.79
CA ASN A 18 35.26 -29.93 -9.58
C ASN A 18 34.85 -29.24 -10.89
N GLN A 19 35.13 -27.93 -11.02
CA GLN A 19 34.88 -27.12 -12.21
C GLN A 19 36.00 -26.09 -12.36
N THR A 20 36.34 -25.73 -13.60
CA THR A 20 37.33 -24.68 -13.88
C THR A 20 36.72 -23.29 -13.72
N ILE A 21 37.53 -22.30 -13.34
CA ILE A 21 37.10 -20.90 -13.21
C ILE A 21 36.49 -20.39 -14.53
N ARG A 22 37.03 -20.79 -15.68
CA ARG A 22 36.48 -20.44 -17.00
C ARG A 22 35.04 -20.93 -17.15
N LEU A 23 34.77 -22.19 -16.82
CA LEU A 23 33.41 -22.72 -16.89
C LEU A 23 32.49 -22.03 -15.88
N ALA A 24 32.96 -21.67 -14.69
CA ALA A 24 32.16 -20.95 -13.70
C ALA A 24 31.78 -19.53 -14.20
N ILE A 25 32.70 -18.84 -14.87
CA ILE A 25 32.44 -17.54 -15.51
C ILE A 25 31.41 -17.70 -16.64
N VAL A 26 31.58 -18.71 -17.50
CA VAL A 26 30.62 -18.99 -18.59
C VAL A 26 29.24 -19.30 -18.03
N GLU A 27 29.13 -20.13 -16.99
CA GLU A 27 27.87 -20.43 -16.32
C GLU A 27 27.24 -19.16 -15.73
N THR A 28 28.02 -18.31 -15.08
CA THR A 28 27.54 -17.04 -14.52
C THR A 28 26.99 -16.11 -15.59
N ILE A 29 27.71 -15.95 -16.70
CA ILE A 29 27.28 -15.11 -17.82
C ILE A 29 26.01 -15.68 -18.46
N ALA A 30 25.96 -17.00 -18.70
CA ALA A 30 24.79 -17.66 -19.28
C ALA A 30 23.54 -17.49 -18.41
N VAL A 31 23.66 -17.71 -17.10
CA VAL A 31 22.56 -17.50 -16.14
C VAL A 31 22.14 -16.03 -16.12
N ALA A 32 23.09 -15.08 -16.05
CA ALA A 32 22.78 -13.65 -16.03
C ALA A 32 22.04 -13.20 -17.31
N LEU A 33 22.54 -13.59 -18.49
CA LEU A 33 21.90 -13.26 -19.76
C LEU A 33 20.51 -13.88 -19.90
N THR A 34 20.34 -15.14 -19.45
CA THR A 34 19.04 -15.80 -19.45
C THR A 34 18.05 -15.09 -18.53
N VAL A 35 18.47 -14.73 -17.32
CA VAL A 35 17.63 -13.98 -16.37
C VAL A 35 17.26 -12.62 -16.94
N LEU A 36 18.23 -11.88 -17.50
CA LEU A 36 17.98 -10.57 -18.12
C LEU A 36 17.00 -10.68 -19.29
N PHE A 37 17.14 -11.70 -20.13
CA PHE A 37 16.23 -11.97 -21.23
C PHE A 37 14.81 -12.28 -20.75
N CYS A 38 14.67 -13.14 -19.73
CA CYS A 38 13.38 -13.44 -19.11
C CYS A 38 12.75 -12.19 -18.46
N CYS A 39 13.55 -11.38 -17.77
CA CYS A 39 13.10 -10.10 -17.21
C CYS A 39 12.61 -9.15 -18.30
N TRP A 40 13.31 -9.07 -19.43
CA TRP A 40 12.91 -8.24 -20.57
C TRP A 40 11.59 -8.72 -21.18
N GLN A 41 11.45 -10.03 -21.43
CA GLN A 41 10.20 -10.63 -21.93
C GLN A 41 9.02 -10.40 -20.98
N ALA A 42 9.25 -10.45 -19.68
CA ALA A 42 8.24 -10.19 -18.66
C ALA A 42 7.93 -8.70 -18.47
N GLY A 43 8.56 -7.79 -19.24
CA GLY A 43 8.35 -6.35 -19.12
C GLY A 43 8.93 -5.73 -17.84
N TYR A 44 9.86 -6.42 -17.16
CA TYR A 44 10.42 -5.98 -15.88
C TYR A 44 11.07 -4.59 -15.95
N PHE A 45 11.59 -4.21 -17.12
CA PHE A 45 12.26 -2.93 -17.35
C PHE A 45 11.32 -1.81 -17.84
N ALA A 46 10.01 -2.05 -17.92
CA ALA A 46 9.04 -1.03 -18.35
C ALA A 46 8.89 0.11 -17.33
N VAL A 47 9.18 -0.14 -16.05
CA VAL A 47 9.09 0.86 -14.96
C VAL A 47 10.47 1.38 -14.60
N GLN A 48 10.76 2.64 -14.89
CA GLN A 48 12.09 3.24 -14.68
C GLN A 48 12.29 3.70 -13.22
N ASN A 49 11.34 4.45 -12.65
CA ASN A 49 11.44 5.00 -11.29
C ASN A 49 10.52 4.28 -10.28
N GLY A 50 10.70 2.97 -10.12
CA GLY A 50 9.88 2.14 -9.23
C GLY A 50 10.60 0.97 -8.55
N LEU A 51 11.93 0.87 -8.67
CA LEU A 51 12.70 -0.29 -8.17
C LEU A 51 12.79 -0.37 -6.63
N SER A 52 12.81 0.78 -5.94
CA SER A 52 12.80 0.81 -4.48
C SER A 52 11.36 0.97 -4.00
N ALA A 53 10.82 -0.08 -3.40
CA ALA A 53 9.50 -0.06 -2.78
C ALA A 53 9.65 -0.04 -1.26
N THR A 54 8.75 0.64 -0.54
CA THR A 54 8.74 0.61 0.92
C THR A 54 8.28 -0.75 1.44
N GLY A 55 8.97 -1.32 2.43
CA GLY A 55 8.46 -2.50 3.15
C GLY A 55 9.53 -3.36 3.82
N TYR A 56 10.81 -3.18 3.49
CA TYR A 56 11.87 -3.82 4.27
C TYR A 56 11.81 -3.35 5.73
N GLY A 57 11.94 -4.27 6.68
CA GLY A 57 11.71 -3.99 8.10
C GLY A 57 10.24 -3.99 8.53
N GLN A 58 9.27 -3.96 7.62
CA GLN A 58 7.84 -4.09 7.96
C GLN A 58 7.30 -5.46 7.58
N LEU A 59 7.71 -5.97 6.42
CA LEU A 59 7.27 -7.24 5.85
C LEU A 59 8.29 -8.36 6.12
N GLY A 60 8.79 -8.40 7.36
CA GLY A 60 9.84 -9.31 7.82
C GLY A 60 9.30 -10.63 8.37
N LEU A 61 10.23 -11.53 8.70
CA LEU A 61 9.96 -12.79 9.38
C LEU A 61 9.69 -12.55 10.87
N ASN A 62 8.52 -12.97 11.36
CA ASN A 62 8.32 -13.15 12.80
C ASN A 62 8.99 -14.45 13.25
N LEU A 63 9.74 -14.44 14.36
CA LEU A 63 10.44 -15.65 14.83
C LEU A 63 9.48 -16.76 15.28
N LEU A 64 8.22 -16.44 15.60
CA LEU A 64 7.19 -17.43 15.91
C LEU A 64 6.47 -17.97 14.66
N SER A 65 6.74 -17.44 13.46
CA SER A 65 6.05 -17.80 12.21
C SER A 65 6.07 -19.29 11.87
N ILE A 66 7.07 -20.04 12.33
CA ILE A 66 7.15 -21.49 12.11
C ILE A 66 6.14 -22.30 12.94
N PHE A 67 5.61 -21.71 14.01
CA PHE A 67 4.58 -22.27 14.89
C PHE A 67 3.23 -21.59 14.74
N ASP A 68 3.24 -20.36 14.25
CA ASP A 68 2.04 -19.58 14.02
C ASP A 68 1.21 -20.16 12.90
N SER A 69 -0.01 -20.56 13.23
CA SER A 69 -0.88 -21.32 12.34
C SER A 69 -1.91 -20.46 11.60
N ALA A 70 -1.89 -19.14 11.80
CA ALA A 70 -2.79 -18.24 11.11
C ALA A 70 -2.05 -17.31 10.15
N ASP A 71 -2.57 -17.21 8.93
CA ASP A 71 -2.20 -16.17 7.98
C ASP A 71 -3.18 -15.00 8.17
N THR A 72 -2.69 -13.91 8.74
CA THR A 72 -3.51 -12.72 9.04
C THR A 72 -3.89 -11.92 7.80
N TRP A 73 -3.29 -12.20 6.63
CA TRP A 73 -3.69 -11.60 5.36
C TRP A 73 -4.90 -12.32 4.75
N ALA A 74 -4.94 -13.64 4.87
CA ALA A 74 -6.05 -14.43 4.37
C ALA A 74 -7.31 -14.20 5.22
N HIS A 75 -8.47 -14.25 4.57
CA HIS A 75 -9.76 -14.15 5.25
C HIS A 75 -10.32 -15.56 5.49
N SER A 76 -11.20 -15.67 6.49
CA SER A 76 -11.93 -16.92 6.76
C SER A 76 -12.63 -17.41 5.48
N PRO A 77 -12.61 -18.73 5.16
CA PRO A 77 -12.13 -19.85 5.97
C PRO A 77 -10.64 -20.22 5.77
N THR A 78 -9.88 -19.47 4.97
CA THR A 78 -8.51 -19.83 4.56
C THR A 78 -7.40 -19.28 5.49
N SER A 79 -7.76 -18.48 6.49
CA SER A 79 -6.81 -17.85 7.40
C SER A 79 -6.15 -18.80 8.40
N ARG A 80 -6.81 -19.89 8.79
CA ARG A 80 -6.31 -20.81 9.83
C ARG A 80 -5.88 -22.15 9.25
N TRP A 81 -4.61 -22.50 9.46
CA TRP A 81 -3.97 -23.68 8.90
C TRP A 81 -3.96 -24.88 9.84
N SER A 82 -4.03 -24.67 11.15
CA SER A 82 -3.99 -25.74 12.15
C SER A 82 -5.32 -25.88 12.87
N TYR A 83 -5.68 -27.12 13.21
CA TYR A 83 -6.79 -27.42 14.11
C TYR A 83 -6.32 -27.38 15.58
N VAL A 84 -5.07 -27.79 15.83
CA VAL A 84 -4.51 -27.94 17.18
C VAL A 84 -3.80 -26.67 17.64
N LEU A 85 -2.93 -26.11 16.80
CA LEU A 85 -2.20 -24.90 17.13
C LEU A 85 -3.09 -23.68 16.92
N GLN A 86 -2.91 -22.70 17.80
CA GLN A 86 -3.65 -21.43 17.73
C GLN A 86 -2.85 -20.39 16.96
N ASP A 87 -3.54 -19.31 16.63
CA ASP A 87 -2.95 -18.08 16.11
C ASP A 87 -2.06 -17.43 17.19
N PHE A 88 -0.89 -16.96 16.81
CA PHE A 88 -0.06 -16.13 17.67
C PHE A 88 -0.18 -14.67 17.25
N PRO A 89 -0.35 -13.72 18.19
CA PRO A 89 -0.36 -12.31 17.84
C PRO A 89 0.94 -11.93 17.13
N GLU A 90 0.86 -11.25 15.99
CA GLU A 90 2.02 -10.76 15.24
C GLU A 90 2.01 -9.23 15.08
N ILE A 91 3.15 -8.67 14.65
CA ILE A 91 3.25 -7.24 14.35
C ILE A 91 2.62 -6.99 12.98
N PRO A 92 1.85 -5.91 12.80
CA PRO A 92 1.27 -5.56 11.50
C PRO A 92 2.33 -5.55 10.38
N GLY A 93 2.05 -6.31 9.31
CA GLY A 93 2.94 -6.49 8.16
C GLY A 93 3.70 -7.82 8.13
N ASN A 94 3.84 -8.53 9.25
CA ASN A 94 4.59 -9.80 9.28
C ASN A 94 3.93 -10.97 8.54
N TYR A 95 2.67 -10.85 8.11
CA TYR A 95 1.97 -11.83 7.27
C TYR A 95 2.76 -12.26 6.02
N GLU A 96 3.58 -11.39 5.45
CA GLU A 96 4.46 -11.72 4.32
C GLU A 96 5.54 -12.76 4.66
N GLY A 97 5.84 -12.91 5.95
CA GLY A 97 6.72 -13.91 6.54
C GLY A 97 5.97 -15.11 7.11
N PHE A 98 4.70 -15.36 6.73
CA PHE A 98 3.99 -16.56 7.13
C PHE A 98 4.75 -17.82 6.67
N ASN A 99 5.15 -18.65 7.64
CA ASN A 99 6.07 -19.78 7.46
C ASN A 99 5.67 -21.00 8.31
N TYR A 100 4.37 -21.18 8.54
CA TYR A 100 3.88 -22.27 9.39
C TYR A 100 4.39 -23.64 8.91
N LEU A 101 5.08 -24.38 9.79
CA LEU A 101 5.62 -25.70 9.44
C LEU A 101 4.54 -26.77 9.33
N GLY A 102 3.42 -26.59 10.04
CA GLY A 102 2.46 -27.66 10.24
C GLY A 102 2.78 -28.56 11.42
N LEU A 103 1.74 -29.04 12.10
CA LEU A 103 1.89 -29.90 13.27
C LEU A 103 2.68 -31.19 12.98
N GLY A 104 2.45 -31.83 11.83
CA GLY A 104 3.16 -33.05 11.45
C GLY A 104 4.65 -32.79 11.24
N THR A 105 5.02 -31.69 10.59
CA THR A 105 6.44 -31.29 10.44
C THR A 105 7.07 -30.97 11.80
N ILE A 106 6.35 -30.33 12.71
CA ILE A 106 6.84 -30.09 14.08
C ILE A 106 7.10 -31.43 14.80
N VAL A 107 6.17 -32.38 14.71
CA VAL A 107 6.33 -33.74 15.26
C VAL A 107 7.52 -34.46 14.61
N LEU A 108 7.70 -34.34 13.28
CA LEU A 108 8.85 -34.89 12.56
C LEU A 108 10.18 -34.38 13.14
N LEU A 109 10.28 -33.08 13.39
CA LEU A 109 11.49 -32.48 13.97
C LEU A 109 11.74 -33.02 15.39
N ILE A 110 10.69 -33.13 16.22
CA ILE A 110 10.78 -33.70 17.56
C ILE A 110 11.28 -35.16 17.51
N LEU A 111 10.74 -35.98 16.61
CA LEU A 111 11.17 -37.38 16.41
C LEU A 111 12.61 -37.49 15.87
N GLY A 112 13.13 -36.43 15.23
CA GLY A 112 14.52 -36.35 14.78
C GLY A 112 15.53 -36.09 15.91
N ILE A 113 15.12 -35.48 17.03
CA ILE A 113 16.00 -35.07 18.14
C ILE A 113 16.80 -36.25 18.72
N PRO A 114 16.21 -37.43 19.03
CA PRO A 114 16.97 -38.55 19.57
C PRO A 114 18.07 -39.05 18.62
N THR A 115 17.82 -39.01 17.31
CA THR A 115 18.83 -39.38 16.30
C THR A 115 19.98 -38.39 16.28
N LEU A 116 19.66 -37.09 16.41
CA LEU A 116 20.65 -36.03 16.47
C LEU A 116 21.53 -36.13 17.73
N VAL A 117 20.92 -36.32 18.89
CA VAL A 117 21.62 -36.39 20.20
C VAL A 117 22.42 -37.67 20.35
N SER A 118 21.91 -38.80 19.85
CA SER A 118 22.62 -40.09 19.90
C SER A 118 23.87 -40.16 19.01
N GLY A 119 24.09 -39.15 18.16
CA GLY A 119 25.25 -39.10 17.25
C GLY A 119 25.19 -40.11 16.10
N LYS A 120 24.11 -40.92 16.00
CA LYS A 120 23.89 -41.86 14.88
C LYS A 120 23.98 -41.17 13.52
N VAL A 121 23.56 -39.90 13.47
CA VAL A 121 23.63 -39.05 12.29
C VAL A 121 24.31 -37.73 12.65
N SER A 122 25.45 -37.44 12.04
CA SER A 122 26.21 -36.21 12.31
C SER A 122 25.86 -35.08 11.34
N LEU A 123 24.99 -34.15 11.78
CA LEU A 123 24.74 -32.91 11.02
C LEU A 123 25.99 -32.01 10.99
N ILE A 124 26.81 -32.03 12.04
CA ILE A 124 28.07 -31.28 12.10
C ILE A 124 28.98 -31.66 10.92
N SER A 125 29.01 -32.94 10.54
CA SER A 125 29.77 -33.39 9.38
C SER A 125 29.25 -32.78 8.07
N VAL A 126 27.93 -32.64 7.93
CA VAL A 126 27.28 -32.03 6.75
C VAL A 126 27.58 -30.53 6.69
N VAL A 127 27.46 -29.83 7.83
CA VAL A 127 27.78 -28.40 7.97
C VAL A 127 29.24 -28.13 7.59
N ARG A 128 30.19 -28.90 8.16
CA ARG A 128 31.62 -28.76 7.85
C ARG A 128 31.96 -29.07 6.40
N ARG A 129 31.20 -29.95 5.75
CA ARG A 129 31.36 -30.28 4.32
C ARG A 129 30.75 -29.23 3.41
N ASN A 130 29.86 -28.36 3.87
CA ASN A 130 29.14 -27.42 3.01
C ASN A 130 29.12 -25.99 3.61
N PRO A 131 30.28 -25.38 3.89
CA PRO A 131 30.35 -24.08 4.56
C PRO A 131 29.66 -22.95 3.78
N LEU A 132 29.71 -22.98 2.44
CA LEU A 132 29.07 -21.95 1.61
C LEU A 132 27.54 -22.06 1.62
N LEU A 133 26.99 -23.28 1.70
CA LEU A 133 25.56 -23.48 1.87
C LEU A 133 25.10 -22.95 3.23
N VAL A 134 25.85 -23.24 4.28
CA VAL A 134 25.57 -22.75 5.64
C VAL A 134 25.61 -21.23 5.67
N LEU A 135 26.61 -20.61 5.04
CA LEU A 135 26.71 -19.16 4.92
C LEU A 135 25.50 -18.57 4.17
N ALA A 136 25.08 -19.19 3.06
CA ALA A 136 23.90 -18.75 2.31
C ALA A 136 22.61 -18.86 3.14
N VAL A 137 22.41 -19.97 3.86
CA VAL A 137 21.27 -20.16 4.75
C VAL A 137 21.25 -19.12 5.87
N LEU A 138 22.39 -18.88 6.52
CA LEU A 138 22.51 -17.84 7.55
C LEU A 138 22.22 -16.44 6.99
N ALA A 139 22.75 -16.11 5.81
CA ALA A 139 22.52 -14.83 5.16
C ALA A 139 21.03 -14.63 4.80
N LEU A 140 20.37 -15.66 4.26
CA LEU A 140 18.94 -15.62 3.94
C LEU A 140 18.08 -15.45 5.20
N THR A 141 18.39 -16.18 6.28
CA THR A 141 17.69 -16.04 7.56
C THR A 141 17.85 -14.64 8.15
N LEU A 142 19.08 -14.14 8.22
CA LEU A 142 19.35 -12.80 8.76
C LEU A 142 18.66 -11.71 7.94
N PHE A 143 18.66 -11.83 6.62
CA PHE A 143 17.95 -10.90 5.75
C PHE A 143 16.43 -10.97 5.95
N ALA A 144 15.87 -12.17 6.17
CA ALA A 144 14.44 -12.34 6.39
C ALA A 144 13.96 -11.75 7.72
N ILE A 145 14.76 -11.84 8.79
CA ILE A 145 14.46 -11.24 10.11
C ILE A 145 14.44 -9.71 10.05
N THR A 146 15.23 -9.10 9.14
CA THR A 146 15.34 -7.64 8.91
C THR A 146 15.95 -6.84 10.07
N ASN A 147 15.91 -5.50 9.95
CA ASN A 147 16.26 -4.57 11.02
C ASN A 147 15.15 -4.32 12.06
N LYS A 148 13.97 -4.95 11.88
CA LYS A 148 12.89 -4.98 12.87
C LYS A 148 12.59 -6.45 13.23
N VAL A 149 13.20 -6.91 14.30
CA VAL A 149 13.08 -8.28 14.80
C VAL A 149 11.73 -8.42 15.51
N GLY A 150 10.88 -9.33 15.04
CA GLY A 150 9.58 -9.63 15.64
C GLY A 150 9.54 -10.97 16.36
N ILE A 151 8.95 -11.01 17.56
CA ILE A 151 8.65 -12.23 18.32
C ILE A 151 7.21 -12.11 18.83
N GLY A 152 6.28 -12.76 18.13
CA GLY A 152 4.85 -12.53 18.34
C GLY A 152 4.53 -11.05 18.18
N SER A 153 3.84 -10.45 19.17
CA SER A 153 3.48 -9.03 19.18
C SER A 153 4.63 -8.09 19.56
N TYR A 154 5.77 -8.61 20.02
CA TYR A 154 6.91 -7.80 20.46
C TYR A 154 7.87 -7.55 19.30
N SER A 155 8.30 -6.29 19.14
CA SER A 155 9.29 -5.91 18.14
C SER A 155 10.47 -5.17 18.74
N PHE A 156 11.66 -5.45 18.24
CA PHE A 156 12.89 -4.69 18.48
C PHE A 156 13.44 -4.19 17.15
N GLN A 157 13.67 -2.88 17.04
CA GLN A 157 14.17 -2.26 15.81
C GLN A 157 15.52 -1.59 16.05
N PHE A 158 16.44 -1.76 15.11
CA PHE A 158 17.71 -1.05 15.09
C PHE A 158 17.86 -0.22 13.80
N PRO A 159 18.51 0.96 13.87
CA PRO A 159 18.66 1.82 12.72
C PRO A 159 19.64 1.21 11.70
N ILE A 160 19.31 1.36 10.42
CA ILE A 160 20.19 1.04 9.29
C ILE A 160 20.37 2.30 8.43
N GLY A 161 21.52 2.44 7.77
CA GLY A 161 21.77 3.60 6.91
C GLY A 161 20.84 3.62 5.71
N ALA A 162 20.42 4.82 5.27
CA ALA A 162 19.45 5.01 4.18
C ALA A 162 19.84 4.32 2.87
N HIS A 163 21.15 4.21 2.57
CA HIS A 163 21.65 3.48 1.41
C HIS A 163 21.38 1.97 1.50
N LEU A 164 21.62 1.36 2.66
CA LEU A 164 21.36 -0.06 2.88
C LEU A 164 19.86 -0.34 2.87
N GLU A 165 19.07 0.53 3.48
CA GLU A 165 17.62 0.42 3.45
C GLU A 165 17.07 0.47 2.02
N ARG A 166 17.55 1.41 1.19
CA ARG A 166 17.14 1.52 -0.22
C ARG A 166 17.46 0.26 -1.02
N LEU A 167 18.62 -0.35 -0.81
CA LEU A 167 19.02 -1.60 -1.44
C LEU A 167 18.19 -2.78 -0.94
N ALA A 168 17.94 -2.86 0.36
CA ALA A 168 17.15 -3.93 0.96
C ALA A 168 15.68 -3.87 0.53
N ASN A 169 15.14 -2.67 0.33
CA ASN A 169 13.79 -2.39 -0.18
C ASN A 169 13.53 -2.91 -1.61
N VAL A 170 14.57 -3.28 -2.37
CA VAL A 170 14.40 -4.03 -3.63
C VAL A 170 13.70 -5.37 -3.36
N PHE A 171 14.05 -6.02 -2.24
CA PHE A 171 13.44 -7.26 -1.75
C PHE A 171 12.42 -6.98 -0.63
N ARG A 172 11.54 -5.98 -0.86
CA ARG A 172 10.47 -5.48 0.01
C ARG A 172 9.92 -6.49 1.04
N ALA A 173 9.41 -7.64 0.58
CA ALA A 173 8.86 -8.72 1.41
C ALA A 173 9.98 -9.67 1.85
N SER A 174 10.83 -9.20 2.76
CA SER A 174 11.99 -9.93 3.25
C SER A 174 11.63 -11.23 3.97
N GLY A 175 10.45 -11.33 4.60
CA GLY A 175 9.98 -12.56 5.24
C GLY A 175 9.97 -13.78 4.30
N ARG A 176 9.61 -13.58 3.03
CA ARG A 176 9.63 -14.64 1.99
C ARG A 176 11.02 -15.18 1.71
N ILE A 177 12.07 -14.40 1.99
CA ILE A 177 13.48 -14.81 1.80
C ILE A 177 13.84 -16.01 2.69
N PHE A 178 13.04 -16.30 3.73
CA PHE A 178 13.19 -17.47 4.59
C PHE A 178 12.73 -18.79 3.96
N TRP A 179 11.94 -18.79 2.88
CA TRP A 179 11.36 -20.02 2.30
C TRP A 179 12.39 -21.12 1.96
N PRO A 180 13.57 -20.83 1.40
CA PRO A 180 14.59 -21.86 1.19
C PRO A 180 15.08 -22.50 2.50
N VAL A 181 15.13 -21.73 3.59
CA VAL A 181 15.51 -22.19 4.93
C VAL A 181 14.39 -23.04 5.51
N TYR A 182 13.13 -22.62 5.34
CA TYR A 182 11.94 -23.40 5.68
C TYR A 182 11.97 -24.79 5.03
N TYR A 183 12.24 -24.89 3.71
CA TYR A 183 12.35 -26.18 3.05
C TYR A 183 13.53 -27.01 3.56
N LEU A 184 14.66 -26.37 3.88
CA LEU A 184 15.81 -27.06 4.45
C LEU A 184 15.50 -27.66 5.83
N ILE A 185 14.71 -26.98 6.66
CA ILE A 185 14.25 -27.49 7.96
C ILE A 185 13.47 -28.80 7.77
N ILE A 186 12.53 -28.84 6.81
CA ILE A 186 11.76 -30.05 6.47
C ILE A 186 12.71 -31.17 6.02
N ILE A 187 13.64 -30.88 5.10
CA ILE A 187 14.59 -31.86 4.57
C ILE A 187 15.47 -32.42 5.69
N VAL A 188 15.94 -31.59 6.62
CA VAL A 188 16.75 -32.03 7.77
C VAL A 188 15.93 -32.95 8.68
N GLY A 189 14.67 -32.62 8.96
CA GLY A 189 13.77 -33.50 9.73
C GLY A 189 13.61 -34.88 9.09
N LEU A 190 13.34 -34.91 7.77
CA LEU A 190 13.23 -36.15 7.00
C LEU A 190 14.55 -36.93 7.02
N TYR A 191 15.68 -36.25 6.80
CA TYR A 191 17.00 -36.87 6.79
C TYR A 191 17.35 -37.53 8.14
N LEU A 192 17.10 -36.83 9.25
CA LEU A 192 17.33 -37.36 10.60
C LEU A 192 16.46 -38.60 10.85
N LEU A 193 15.17 -38.53 10.51
CA LEU A 193 14.26 -39.65 10.72
C LEU A 193 14.66 -40.88 9.90
N ILE A 194 14.92 -40.71 8.60
CA ILE A 194 15.25 -41.79 7.66
C ILE A 194 16.60 -42.43 7.99
N ARG A 195 17.60 -41.63 8.35
CA ARG A 195 18.96 -42.14 8.61
C ARG A 195 19.15 -42.64 10.04
N GLY A 196 18.28 -42.23 10.97
CA GLY A 196 18.31 -42.68 12.37
C GLY A 196 17.63 -44.02 12.65
N HIS A 197 16.78 -44.48 11.72
CA HIS A 197 15.91 -45.63 11.91
C HIS A 197 16.03 -46.64 10.77
N THR A 198 15.53 -47.86 11.00
CA THR A 198 15.38 -48.85 9.93
C THR A 198 14.27 -48.42 8.97
N THR A 199 14.33 -48.89 7.72
CA THR A 199 13.36 -48.52 6.67
C THR A 199 11.90 -48.70 7.10
N ARG A 200 11.58 -49.79 7.80
CA ARG A 200 10.22 -50.07 8.29
C ARG A 200 9.77 -49.05 9.34
N VAL A 201 10.63 -48.76 10.32
CA VAL A 201 10.32 -47.81 11.39
C VAL A 201 10.19 -46.39 10.82
N ALA A 202 11.13 -45.98 9.96
CA ALA A 202 11.07 -44.70 9.27
C ALA A 202 9.76 -44.57 8.45
N ALA A 203 9.37 -45.59 7.69
CA ALA A 203 8.14 -45.58 6.92
C ALA A 203 6.89 -45.40 7.80
N VAL A 204 6.78 -46.16 8.91
CA VAL A 204 5.65 -46.04 9.85
C VAL A 204 5.59 -44.64 10.46
N LEU A 205 6.73 -44.10 10.92
CA LEU A 205 6.80 -42.76 11.49
C LEU A 205 6.43 -41.68 10.47
N LEU A 206 6.90 -41.80 9.22
CA LEU A 206 6.56 -40.87 8.14
C LEU A 206 5.06 -40.89 7.81
N VAL A 207 4.46 -42.09 7.73
CA VAL A 207 3.01 -42.21 7.53
C VAL A 207 2.25 -41.58 8.69
N GLY A 208 2.66 -41.84 9.93
CA GLY A 208 2.06 -41.22 11.12
C GLY A 208 2.15 -39.69 11.10
N VAL A 209 3.33 -39.15 10.81
CA VAL A 209 3.56 -37.71 10.64
C VAL A 209 2.69 -37.11 9.54
N ALA A 210 2.58 -37.79 8.39
CA ALA A 210 1.76 -37.33 7.28
C ALA A 210 0.26 -37.33 7.65
N VAL A 211 -0.22 -38.34 8.37
CA VAL A 211 -1.59 -38.40 8.87
C VAL A 211 -1.86 -37.27 9.86
N ILE A 212 -0.93 -37.00 10.79
CA ILE A 212 -1.05 -35.87 11.74
C ILE A 212 -1.13 -34.55 10.97
N GLN A 213 -0.23 -34.32 10.01
CA GLN A 213 -0.23 -33.12 9.16
C GLN A 213 -1.57 -32.97 8.43
N MET A 214 -2.08 -34.07 7.88
CA MET A 214 -3.34 -34.05 7.16
C MET A 214 -4.54 -33.81 8.08
N ALA A 215 -4.58 -34.41 9.26
CA ALA A 215 -5.67 -34.20 10.21
C ALA A 215 -5.69 -32.73 10.70
N ASP A 216 -4.51 -32.20 11.02
CA ASP A 216 -4.36 -30.83 11.53
C ASP A 216 -4.72 -29.77 10.50
N MET A 217 -4.28 -29.94 9.24
CA MET A 217 -4.58 -29.00 8.15
C MET A 217 -5.98 -29.11 7.56
N ASN A 218 -6.86 -29.92 8.15
CA ASN A 218 -8.18 -30.16 7.56
C ASN A 218 -9.04 -28.91 7.47
N LEU A 219 -8.88 -27.97 8.41
CA LEU A 219 -9.60 -26.69 8.40
C LEU A 219 -9.29 -25.87 7.15
N PHE A 220 -8.00 -25.60 6.91
CA PHE A 220 -7.54 -24.91 5.71
C PHE A 220 -7.92 -25.63 4.43
N ARG A 221 -7.77 -26.96 4.38
CA ARG A 221 -8.15 -27.72 3.17
C ARG A 221 -9.62 -27.60 2.83
N LYS A 222 -10.51 -27.68 3.83
CA LYS A 222 -11.94 -27.51 3.61
C LYS A 222 -12.25 -26.10 3.11
N GLY A 223 -11.71 -25.08 3.76
CA GLY A 223 -11.92 -23.70 3.33
C GLY A 223 -11.37 -23.40 1.93
N MET A 224 -10.21 -23.97 1.58
CA MET A 224 -9.65 -23.85 0.24
C MET A 224 -10.47 -24.62 -0.80
N HIS A 225 -10.97 -25.81 -0.45
CA HIS A 225 -11.85 -26.59 -1.32
C HIS A 225 -13.15 -25.84 -1.60
N GLU A 226 -13.80 -25.31 -0.57
CA GLU A 226 -15.00 -24.48 -0.71
C GLU A 226 -14.72 -23.31 -1.66
N LYS A 227 -13.66 -22.54 -1.41
CA LYS A 227 -13.27 -21.39 -2.25
C LYS A 227 -12.96 -21.77 -3.71
N MET A 228 -12.27 -22.89 -3.93
CA MET A 228 -11.85 -23.30 -5.29
C MET A 228 -12.95 -24.03 -6.06
N MET A 229 -13.94 -24.60 -5.37
CA MET A 229 -15.06 -25.34 -5.97
C MET A 229 -16.35 -24.51 -6.04
N GLU A 230 -16.29 -23.22 -5.70
CA GLU A 230 -17.36 -22.28 -6.00
C GLU A 230 -17.69 -22.33 -7.50
N THR A 231 -18.97 -22.43 -7.81
CA THR A 231 -19.44 -22.49 -9.20
C THR A 231 -19.07 -21.18 -9.89
N PRO A 232 -18.28 -21.20 -10.99
CA PRO A 232 -17.92 -19.98 -11.69
C PRO A 232 -19.16 -19.23 -12.16
N LEU A 233 -19.20 -17.92 -11.94
CA LEU A 233 -20.25 -17.09 -12.54
C LEU A 233 -20.11 -17.11 -14.07
N PRO A 234 -21.22 -17.19 -14.83
CA PRO A 234 -21.17 -17.21 -16.29
C PRO A 234 -20.65 -15.90 -16.89
N ALA A 235 -20.69 -14.81 -16.12
CA ALA A 235 -20.11 -13.52 -16.47
C ALA A 235 -19.61 -12.82 -15.20
N TRP A 236 -18.63 -11.93 -15.36
CA TRP A 236 -18.21 -11.03 -14.29
C TRP A 236 -19.36 -10.10 -13.92
N SER A 237 -19.70 -10.05 -12.62
CA SER A 237 -20.71 -9.12 -12.12
C SER A 237 -20.11 -7.72 -12.04
N THR A 238 -20.55 -6.81 -12.91
CA THR A 238 -20.16 -5.41 -12.87
C THR A 238 -21.26 -4.57 -12.20
N PRO A 239 -20.90 -3.56 -11.37
CA PRO A 239 -21.87 -2.60 -10.86
C PRO A 239 -22.33 -1.60 -11.93
N LEU A 240 -21.68 -1.56 -13.11
CA LEU A 240 -21.98 -0.65 -14.21
C LEU A 240 -23.15 -1.21 -15.05
N ASN A 241 -24.38 -0.88 -14.68
CA ASN A 241 -25.61 -1.44 -15.27
C ASN A 241 -26.29 -0.48 -16.26
N SER A 242 -26.08 0.82 -16.11
CA SER A 242 -26.67 1.85 -16.94
C SER A 242 -26.19 1.75 -18.40
N PRO A 243 -27.09 1.84 -19.38
CA PRO A 243 -26.74 2.01 -20.80
C PRO A 243 -25.81 3.21 -21.11
N PHE A 244 -25.61 4.12 -20.16
CA PHE A 244 -24.62 5.18 -20.24
C PHE A 244 -23.22 4.64 -20.53
N TRP A 245 -22.82 3.53 -19.89
CA TRP A 245 -21.45 3.02 -20.00
C TRP A 245 -21.13 2.52 -21.42
N ASP A 246 -22.03 1.78 -22.05
CA ASP A 246 -21.84 1.36 -23.45
C ASP A 246 -21.77 2.57 -24.40
N GLN A 247 -22.66 3.57 -24.21
CA GLN A 247 -22.63 4.81 -25.00
C GLN A 247 -21.36 5.64 -24.77
N ALA A 248 -20.84 5.64 -23.55
CA ALA A 248 -19.59 6.33 -23.21
C ALA A 248 -18.40 5.62 -23.85
N ALA A 249 -18.37 4.29 -23.83
CA ALA A 249 -17.36 3.50 -24.53
C ALA A 249 -17.35 3.72 -26.05
N ASP A 250 -18.51 3.91 -26.68
CA ASP A 250 -18.60 4.21 -28.11
C ASP A 250 -18.06 5.61 -28.47
N ARG A 251 -18.04 6.53 -27.50
CA ARG A 251 -17.66 7.94 -27.70
C ARG A 251 -16.21 8.23 -27.32
N TYR A 252 -15.75 7.68 -26.21
CA TYR A 252 -14.45 7.98 -25.63
C TYR A 252 -13.46 6.86 -25.92
N GLN A 253 -12.18 7.21 -26.07
CA GLN A 253 -11.10 6.25 -26.24
C GLN A 253 -10.41 5.90 -24.92
N LYS A 254 -10.68 6.71 -23.87
CA LYS A 254 -10.00 6.61 -22.58
C LYS A 254 -11.00 6.71 -21.44
N VAL A 255 -10.72 6.00 -20.36
CA VAL A 255 -11.36 6.20 -19.05
C VAL A 255 -10.26 6.48 -18.02
N ARG A 256 -10.33 7.63 -17.34
CA ARG A 256 -9.25 8.10 -16.45
C ARG A 256 -9.80 8.51 -15.09
N SER A 257 -9.02 8.33 -14.03
CA SER A 257 -9.37 8.87 -12.71
C SER A 257 -8.89 10.32 -12.56
N LEU A 258 -9.71 11.20 -12.00
CA LEU A 258 -9.26 12.52 -11.53
C LEU A 258 -8.56 12.46 -10.17
N ALA A 259 -8.48 11.29 -9.54
CA ALA A 259 -7.62 11.00 -8.40
C ALA A 259 -6.64 9.86 -8.71
N PRO A 260 -5.67 10.04 -9.63
CA PRO A 260 -4.76 8.96 -10.03
C PRO A 260 -4.02 8.36 -8.84
N MET A 261 -4.20 7.05 -8.62
CA MET A 261 -3.50 6.29 -7.60
C MET A 261 -3.47 4.80 -7.95
N ASN A 262 -2.55 4.05 -7.32
CA ASN A 262 -2.54 2.60 -7.44
C ASN A 262 -3.71 2.00 -6.67
N GLN A 263 -4.34 0.97 -7.23
CA GLN A 263 -5.26 0.12 -6.48
C GLN A 263 -6.38 0.94 -5.79
N HIS A 264 -6.94 1.92 -6.51
CA HIS A 264 -8.14 2.62 -6.06
C HIS A 264 -9.28 1.62 -5.81
N ASP A 265 -10.20 1.85 -4.89
CA ASP A 265 -11.22 0.86 -4.49
C ASP A 265 -12.03 0.29 -5.68
N SER A 266 -12.29 1.13 -6.69
CA SER A 266 -13.01 0.77 -7.92
C SER A 266 -12.11 0.34 -9.09
N TRP A 267 -10.81 0.07 -8.86
CA TRP A 267 -9.87 -0.21 -9.95
C TRP A 267 -10.28 -1.41 -10.80
N SER A 268 -10.78 -2.48 -10.17
CA SER A 268 -11.15 -3.71 -10.89
C SER A 268 -12.36 -3.50 -11.78
N VAL A 269 -13.31 -2.67 -11.35
CA VAL A 269 -14.52 -2.32 -12.09
C VAL A 269 -14.16 -1.59 -13.38
N PHE A 270 -13.37 -0.51 -13.27
CA PHE A 270 -13.03 0.30 -14.43
C PHE A 270 -11.94 -0.33 -15.32
N ALA A 271 -11.05 -1.16 -14.74
CA ALA A 271 -10.12 -1.95 -15.55
C ALA A 271 -10.86 -3.00 -16.39
N GLU A 272 -11.86 -3.69 -15.85
CA GLU A 272 -12.69 -4.63 -16.62
C GLU A 272 -13.48 -3.92 -17.70
N TYR A 273 -14.12 -2.80 -17.37
CA TYR A 273 -14.81 -1.95 -18.34
C TYR A 273 -13.88 -1.49 -19.47
N ALA A 274 -12.67 -1.02 -19.14
CA ALA A 274 -11.69 -0.63 -20.13
C ALA A 274 -11.25 -1.79 -21.03
N ILE A 275 -11.05 -2.99 -20.48
CA ILE A 275 -10.71 -4.20 -21.24
C ILE A 275 -11.86 -4.60 -22.19
N ARG A 276 -13.10 -4.62 -21.68
CA ARG A 276 -14.29 -5.02 -22.44
C ARG A 276 -14.53 -4.12 -23.65
N HIS A 277 -14.26 -2.83 -23.50
CA HIS A 277 -14.49 -1.82 -24.53
C HIS A 277 -13.23 -1.33 -25.24
N ASN A 278 -12.07 -1.94 -24.97
CA ASN A 278 -10.77 -1.57 -25.56
C ASN A 278 -10.42 -0.07 -25.36
N LEU A 279 -10.58 0.42 -24.14
CA LEU A 279 -10.27 1.80 -23.72
C LEU A 279 -8.89 1.87 -23.04
N ASP A 280 -8.17 2.97 -23.24
CA ASP A 280 -6.99 3.24 -22.40
C ASP A 280 -7.40 3.67 -20.99
N THR A 281 -6.73 3.18 -19.96
CA THR A 281 -7.02 3.54 -18.56
C THR A 281 -5.77 3.71 -17.69
N ASP A 282 -5.89 4.53 -16.65
CA ASP A 282 -4.95 4.60 -15.52
C ASP A 282 -5.55 4.09 -14.20
N ILE A 283 -6.80 3.61 -14.24
CA ILE A 283 -7.51 3.07 -13.08
C ILE A 283 -7.16 1.59 -12.94
N VAL A 284 -5.96 1.32 -12.44
CA VAL A 284 -5.35 -0.02 -12.46
C VAL A 284 -4.70 -0.41 -11.13
N TYR A 285 -4.43 -1.70 -10.97
CA TYR A 285 -3.58 -2.22 -9.91
C TYR A 285 -2.25 -2.72 -10.48
N LEU A 286 -1.17 -1.97 -10.22
CA LEU A 286 0.17 -2.28 -10.68
C LEU A 286 1.06 -2.74 -9.53
N ALA A 287 1.86 -3.78 -9.76
CA ALA A 287 2.84 -4.28 -8.78
C ALA A 287 3.97 -3.27 -8.49
N ARG A 288 4.30 -2.43 -9.48
CA ARG A 288 5.29 -1.36 -9.42
C ARG A 288 4.77 -0.15 -10.19
N MET A 289 5.07 1.04 -9.70
CA MET A 289 4.70 2.30 -10.34
C MET A 289 5.91 3.20 -10.51
N ASP A 290 5.93 3.96 -11.61
CA ASP A 290 6.84 5.09 -11.75
C ASP A 290 6.31 6.27 -10.94
N GLN A 291 7.02 6.63 -9.87
CA GLN A 291 6.59 7.69 -8.96
C GLN A 291 6.55 9.07 -9.64
N SER A 292 7.44 9.32 -10.61
CA SER A 292 7.45 10.57 -11.36
C SER A 292 6.28 10.66 -12.33
N ALA A 293 5.91 9.56 -12.97
CA ALA A 293 4.73 9.49 -13.82
C ALA A 293 3.45 9.68 -13.01
N LEU A 294 3.34 9.06 -11.83
CA LEU A 294 2.20 9.24 -10.94
C LEU A 294 2.07 10.70 -10.46
N ALA A 295 3.17 11.34 -10.07
CA ALA A 295 3.17 12.74 -9.66
C ALA A 295 2.70 13.67 -10.79
N ARG A 296 3.17 13.42 -12.03
CA ARG A 296 2.69 14.16 -13.21
C ARG A 296 1.21 13.93 -13.48
N ALA A 297 0.73 12.69 -13.38
CA ALA A 297 -0.69 12.37 -13.57
C ALA A 297 -1.57 13.08 -12.53
N LYS A 298 -1.15 13.08 -11.26
CA LYS A 298 -1.84 13.82 -10.19
C LYS A 298 -1.89 15.33 -10.45
N SER A 299 -0.77 15.92 -10.88
CA SER A 299 -0.72 17.34 -11.25
C SER A 299 -1.66 17.65 -12.41
N GLN A 300 -1.63 16.83 -13.46
CA GLN A 300 -2.48 17.03 -14.64
C GLN A 300 -3.98 16.87 -14.31
N ALA A 301 -4.32 15.93 -13.44
CA ALA A 301 -5.70 15.75 -12.97
C ALA A 301 -6.18 16.96 -12.16
N ALA A 302 -5.33 17.48 -11.27
CA ALA A 302 -5.64 18.70 -10.51
C ALA A 302 -5.81 19.93 -11.43
N ASP A 303 -4.94 20.10 -12.42
CA ASP A 303 -5.05 21.20 -13.40
C ASP A 303 -6.32 21.07 -14.25
N SER A 304 -6.68 19.85 -14.65
CA SER A 304 -7.91 19.58 -15.42
C SER A 304 -9.15 19.95 -14.61
N LEU A 305 -9.17 19.60 -13.31
CA LEU A 305 -10.25 19.92 -12.38
C LEU A 305 -10.35 21.44 -12.12
N ALA A 306 -9.20 22.11 -11.97
CA ALA A 306 -9.13 23.53 -11.68
C ALA A 306 -9.48 24.42 -12.90
N LEU A 307 -9.11 23.99 -14.10
CA LEU A 307 -9.30 24.78 -15.33
C LEU A 307 -10.52 24.33 -16.15
N GLY A 308 -11.13 23.19 -15.82
CA GLY A 308 -12.23 22.62 -16.62
C GLY A 308 -11.79 22.07 -17.97
N ASN A 309 -10.48 21.87 -18.18
CA ASN A 309 -9.93 21.47 -19.46
C ASN A 309 -9.88 19.94 -19.60
N TYR A 310 -11.04 19.32 -19.76
CA TYR A 310 -11.17 17.88 -19.95
C TYR A 310 -10.97 17.50 -21.42
N SER A 311 -10.22 16.44 -21.69
CA SER A 311 -9.99 15.96 -23.06
C SER A 311 -11.29 15.40 -23.66
N SER A 312 -11.62 15.78 -24.89
CA SER A 312 -12.88 15.38 -25.55
C SER A 312 -12.98 13.87 -25.86
N ASP A 313 -11.87 13.15 -25.82
CA ASP A 313 -11.75 11.71 -26.07
C ASP A 313 -11.72 10.87 -24.78
N THR A 314 -11.92 11.48 -23.61
CA THR A 314 -11.70 10.85 -22.31
C THR A 314 -12.92 10.97 -21.41
N LEU A 315 -13.40 9.84 -20.89
CA LEU A 315 -14.33 9.77 -19.76
C LEU A 315 -13.54 9.88 -18.45
N TYR A 316 -13.98 10.73 -17.53
CA TYR A 316 -13.32 10.92 -16.25
C TYR A 316 -14.17 10.38 -15.11
N ILE A 317 -13.55 9.61 -14.20
CA ILE A 317 -14.13 9.12 -12.96
C ILE A 317 -13.64 9.97 -11.80
N LEU A 318 -14.55 10.31 -10.88
CA LEU A 318 -14.31 11.25 -9.79
C LEU A 318 -14.59 10.63 -8.44
N ASP A 319 -13.84 11.09 -7.45
CA ASP A 319 -14.17 10.90 -6.05
C ASP A 319 -15.16 11.97 -5.58
N ASP A 320 -15.96 11.65 -4.55
CA ASP A 320 -16.95 12.54 -3.95
C ASP A 320 -16.41 13.94 -3.60
N SER A 321 -15.14 14.00 -3.17
CA SER A 321 -14.45 15.24 -2.78
C SER A 321 -14.19 16.19 -3.95
N GLN A 322 -14.16 15.67 -5.17
CA GLN A 322 -13.79 16.41 -6.38
C GLN A 322 -15.01 16.98 -7.11
N VAL A 323 -16.20 16.43 -6.85
CA VAL A 323 -17.45 16.74 -7.58
C VAL A 323 -17.79 18.22 -7.54
N TYR A 324 -17.58 18.89 -6.41
CA TYR A 324 -17.83 20.32 -6.30
C TYR A 324 -16.88 21.15 -7.20
N PHE A 325 -15.58 20.90 -7.13
CA PHE A 325 -14.59 21.61 -7.94
C PHE A 325 -14.81 21.34 -9.43
N ALA A 326 -15.15 20.10 -9.77
CA ALA A 326 -15.57 19.70 -11.09
C ALA A 326 -16.77 20.51 -11.60
N LYS A 327 -17.81 20.69 -10.77
CA LYS A 327 -19.01 21.43 -11.16
C LYS A 327 -18.71 22.91 -11.42
N ARG A 328 -17.89 23.55 -10.58
CA ARG A 328 -17.55 24.96 -10.67
C ARG A 328 -16.89 25.34 -12.00
N ASN A 329 -16.01 24.48 -12.49
CA ASN A 329 -15.25 24.71 -13.71
C ASN A 329 -15.76 23.85 -14.89
N LEU A 330 -16.95 23.26 -14.80
CA LEU A 330 -17.49 22.41 -15.84
C LEU A 330 -17.84 23.24 -17.08
N ARG A 331 -17.42 22.81 -18.27
CA ARG A 331 -17.84 23.43 -19.53
C ARG A 331 -19.32 23.17 -19.77
N SER A 332 -20.01 24.10 -20.44
CA SER A 332 -21.46 24.04 -20.63
C SER A 332 -21.96 22.81 -21.41
N ASP A 333 -21.11 22.27 -22.28
CA ASP A 333 -21.36 21.10 -23.11
C ASP A 333 -20.97 19.76 -22.44
N ASP A 334 -20.19 19.82 -21.35
CA ASP A 334 -19.80 18.65 -20.58
C ASP A 334 -20.93 18.23 -19.62
N LEU A 335 -21.07 16.92 -19.40
CA LEU A 335 -21.96 16.37 -18.38
C LEU A 335 -21.13 16.03 -17.13
N LEU A 336 -21.62 16.46 -15.97
CA LEU A 336 -21.20 15.93 -14.66
C LEU A 336 -22.41 15.23 -14.05
N ALA A 337 -22.33 13.92 -13.87
CA ALA A 337 -23.44 13.11 -13.38
C ALA A 337 -22.96 12.04 -12.40
N ARG A 338 -23.90 11.52 -11.60
CA ARG A 338 -23.74 10.28 -10.88
C ARG A 338 -24.43 9.18 -11.68
N VAL A 339 -23.71 8.10 -12.00
CA VAL A 339 -24.18 6.95 -12.78
C VAL A 339 -23.78 5.67 -12.06
N ASP A 340 -24.73 4.80 -11.72
CA ASP A 340 -24.48 3.54 -10.97
C ASP A 340 -23.59 3.74 -9.72
N ASN A 341 -23.81 4.83 -8.99
CA ASN A 341 -23.03 5.27 -7.83
C ASN A 341 -21.64 5.87 -8.09
N PHE A 342 -21.20 6.01 -9.35
CA PHE A 342 -19.95 6.65 -9.69
C PHE A 342 -20.16 8.07 -10.21
N TYR A 343 -19.33 9.01 -9.78
CA TYR A 343 -19.31 10.35 -10.37
C TYR A 343 -18.47 10.35 -11.64
N VAL A 344 -19.02 10.93 -12.70
CA VAL A 344 -18.38 10.99 -14.01
C VAL A 344 -18.42 12.40 -14.58
N ILE A 345 -17.34 12.79 -15.25
CA ILE A 345 -17.36 13.88 -16.22
C ILE A 345 -17.26 13.25 -17.61
N ALA A 346 -18.24 13.58 -18.45
CA ALA A 346 -18.35 13.13 -19.82
C ALA A 346 -18.26 14.36 -20.76
N PRO A 347 -17.06 14.64 -21.33
CA PRO A 347 -16.84 15.80 -22.18
C PRO A 347 -17.67 15.87 -23.47
N GLY A 348 -18.34 17.00 -23.69
CA GLY A 348 -19.22 17.24 -24.84
C GLY A 348 -20.44 16.32 -24.89
N TRP A 349 -20.83 15.70 -23.77
CA TRP A 349 -21.97 14.79 -23.74
C TRP A 349 -23.30 15.49 -24.00
N LYS A 350 -23.49 16.73 -23.52
CA LYS A 350 -24.74 17.47 -23.69
C LYS A 350 -24.98 17.92 -25.13
N SER A 351 -23.91 18.02 -25.93
CA SER A 351 -23.99 18.35 -27.35
C SER A 351 -24.10 17.11 -28.26
N CYS A 352 -24.06 15.91 -27.68
CA CYS A 352 -24.14 14.65 -28.41
C CYS A 352 -25.58 14.30 -28.77
N LYS A 353 -25.87 14.25 -30.08
CA LYS A 353 -27.24 13.97 -30.60
C LYS A 353 -27.73 12.55 -30.34
N THR A 354 -26.82 11.60 -30.19
CA THR A 354 -27.12 10.18 -29.99
C THR A 354 -27.06 9.76 -28.52
N CYS A 355 -26.52 10.62 -27.65
CA CYS A 355 -26.35 10.32 -26.25
C CYS A 355 -27.65 10.59 -25.49
N ARG A 356 -28.05 9.63 -24.66
CA ARG A 356 -29.28 9.70 -23.88
C ARG A 356 -29.01 10.27 -22.48
N LEU A 357 -29.92 11.12 -22.03
CA LEU A 357 -29.96 11.69 -20.67
C LEU A 357 -31.23 11.26 -19.91
N ASP A 358 -32.12 10.52 -20.55
CA ASP A 358 -33.39 10.02 -20.01
C ASP A 358 -33.24 8.72 -19.21
N ASP A 359 -32.01 8.30 -18.94
CA ASP A 359 -31.73 7.15 -18.08
C ASP A 359 -31.90 7.55 -16.60
N PRO A 360 -32.80 6.90 -15.84
CA PRO A 360 -33.03 7.21 -14.43
C PRO A 360 -31.81 6.99 -13.53
N GLU A 361 -30.85 6.16 -13.95
CA GLU A 361 -29.59 5.96 -13.22
C GLU A 361 -28.58 7.09 -13.46
N VAL A 362 -28.82 7.96 -14.46
CA VAL A 362 -27.97 9.13 -14.75
C VAL A 362 -28.55 10.36 -14.06
N VAL A 363 -28.02 10.67 -12.89
CA VAL A 363 -28.43 11.84 -12.12
C VAL A 363 -27.45 12.99 -12.33
N GLU A 364 -27.82 13.99 -13.13
CA GLU A 364 -26.98 15.18 -13.33
C GLU A 364 -26.74 15.90 -11.99
N VAL A 365 -25.48 16.25 -11.75
CA VAL A 365 -25.06 16.96 -10.54
C VAL A 365 -25.57 18.41 -10.59
N SER A 366 -26.46 18.74 -9.64
CA SER A 366 -26.95 20.11 -9.41
C SER A 366 -26.22 20.80 -8.26
N GLU A 367 -26.11 22.12 -8.32
CA GLU A 367 -25.36 22.93 -7.34
C GLU A 367 -25.89 22.85 -5.90
N LYS A 368 -27.16 22.44 -5.71
CA LYS A 368 -27.85 22.52 -4.41
C LYS A 368 -27.47 21.41 -3.42
N ASN A 369 -26.77 20.36 -3.86
CA ASN A 369 -26.59 19.13 -3.07
C ASN A 369 -25.13 18.78 -2.75
N PHE A 370 -24.15 19.67 -2.98
CA PHE A 370 -22.73 19.36 -2.81
C PHE A 370 -22.00 20.26 -1.80
N GLY A 371 -21.07 19.65 -1.07
CA GLY A 371 -20.23 20.31 -0.07
C GLY A 371 -20.43 19.74 1.34
N LEU A 372 -19.46 20.02 2.22
CA LEU A 372 -19.49 19.61 3.61
C LEU A 372 -20.71 20.19 4.32
N GLN A 373 -21.40 19.34 5.09
CA GLN A 373 -22.53 19.75 5.92
C GLN A 373 -22.06 20.16 7.32
N LEU A 374 -22.89 20.90 8.05
CA LEU A 374 -22.63 21.20 9.45
C LEU A 374 -22.53 19.89 10.27
N GLY A 375 -21.59 19.83 11.20
CA GLY A 375 -21.26 18.66 12.01
C GLY A 375 -20.37 17.62 11.32
N GLN A 376 -20.15 17.70 10.00
CA GLN A 376 -19.24 16.77 9.33
C GLN A 376 -17.78 17.12 9.60
N THR A 377 -16.96 16.09 9.86
CA THR A 377 -15.53 16.22 10.13
C THR A 377 -14.72 15.61 9.01
N ILE A 378 -13.87 16.42 8.37
CA ILE A 378 -12.85 16.02 7.41
C ILE A 378 -11.63 15.55 8.18
N LYS A 379 -11.07 14.38 7.83
CA LYS A 379 -9.76 13.93 8.33
C LYS A 379 -8.75 13.94 7.19
N PHE A 380 -7.58 14.52 7.44
CA PHE A 380 -6.51 14.68 6.45
C PHE A 380 -5.47 13.57 6.61
N VAL A 381 -5.86 12.33 6.32
CA VAL A 381 -4.97 11.17 6.43
C VAL A 381 -4.57 10.65 5.05
N LYS A 382 -3.38 10.05 4.97
CA LYS A 382 -2.89 9.40 3.74
C LYS A 382 -3.88 8.35 3.25
N GLY A 383 -4.22 8.42 1.96
CA GLY A 383 -5.21 7.52 1.34
C GLY A 383 -6.66 7.97 1.49
N ALA A 384 -6.94 9.03 2.25
CA ALA A 384 -8.26 9.64 2.21
C ALA A 384 -8.46 10.41 0.88
N PRO A 385 -9.62 10.26 0.22
CA PRO A 385 -9.93 10.97 -1.04
C PRO A 385 -10.06 12.51 -0.86
N LEU A 386 -9.88 13.03 0.35
CA LEU A 386 -10.16 14.42 0.75
C LEU A 386 -8.92 15.33 0.66
N SER A 387 -7.87 14.91 -0.05
CA SER A 387 -6.70 15.75 -0.38
C SER A 387 -7.08 16.95 -1.26
N ALA A 388 -8.18 16.86 -2.01
CA ALA A 388 -8.67 17.92 -2.89
C ALA A 388 -9.00 19.23 -2.16
N TYR A 389 -9.29 19.20 -0.85
CA TYR A 389 -9.51 20.42 -0.06
C TYR A 389 -8.21 21.13 0.33
N LEU A 390 -7.05 20.45 0.27
CA LEU A 390 -5.75 21.04 0.55
C LEU A 390 -5.26 21.77 -0.72
N ALA A 391 -5.41 23.10 -0.74
CA ALA A 391 -5.08 23.88 -1.91
C ALA A 391 -3.57 24.18 -2.01
N LYS A 392 -3.02 24.94 -1.08
CA LYS A 392 -1.63 25.45 -1.16
C LYS A 392 -0.89 25.28 0.16
N GLY A 393 0.42 25.10 0.09
CA GLY A 393 1.31 25.19 1.26
C GLY A 393 1.25 23.97 2.17
N TRP A 394 0.87 22.81 1.64
CA TRP A 394 0.82 21.54 2.35
C TRP A 394 1.89 20.58 1.80
N SER A 395 2.43 19.74 2.66
CA SER A 395 3.29 18.61 2.27
C SER A 395 2.45 17.39 1.87
N GLU A 396 3.10 16.25 1.60
CA GLU A 396 2.39 15.00 1.36
C GLU A 396 1.58 14.56 2.60
N LEU A 397 0.41 13.98 2.37
CA LEU A 397 -0.41 13.40 3.43
C LEU A 397 0.30 12.21 4.09
N GLU A 398 0.24 12.18 5.42
CA GLU A 398 0.78 11.13 6.29
C GLU A 398 -0.38 10.37 6.96
N PRO A 399 -0.14 9.16 7.55
CA PRO A 399 -1.22 8.36 8.14
C PRO A 399 -2.03 9.05 9.26
N TRP A 400 -1.49 10.12 9.83
CA TRP A 400 -2.09 10.87 10.94
C TRP A 400 -2.61 12.26 10.55
N GLY A 401 -2.14 12.86 9.44
CA GLY A 401 -2.32 14.29 9.16
C GLY A 401 -1.50 14.77 7.96
N VAL A 402 -1.44 16.10 7.79
CA VAL A 402 -0.58 16.76 6.80
C VAL A 402 0.18 17.93 7.41
N TRP A 403 1.50 17.98 7.21
CA TRP A 403 2.29 19.14 7.62
C TRP A 403 2.13 20.31 6.65
N SER A 404 2.05 21.51 7.20
CA SER A 404 2.34 22.74 6.47
C SER A 404 3.74 22.71 5.86
N ASN A 405 3.89 23.34 4.70
CA ASN A 405 5.18 23.52 4.04
C ASN A 405 5.25 24.90 3.37
N GLY A 406 5.78 25.86 4.12
CA GLY A 406 5.90 27.25 3.68
C GLY A 406 5.28 28.24 4.66
N PRO A 407 5.29 29.54 4.33
CA PRO A 407 4.79 30.59 5.22
C PRO A 407 3.26 30.72 5.23
N ILE A 408 2.57 30.11 4.27
CA ILE A 408 1.11 30.18 4.10
C ILE A 408 0.58 28.84 3.65
N SER A 409 -0.53 28.40 4.25
CA SER A 409 -1.32 27.26 3.76
C SER A 409 -2.77 27.64 3.52
N GLU A 410 -3.40 27.01 2.54
CA GLU A 410 -4.78 27.29 2.12
C GLU A 410 -5.60 26.00 2.08
N VAL A 411 -6.80 26.03 2.66
CA VAL A 411 -7.81 24.97 2.56
C VAL A 411 -9.03 25.55 1.88
N GLU A 412 -9.55 24.88 0.86
CA GLU A 412 -10.77 25.29 0.15
C GLU A 412 -11.82 24.23 0.40
N VAL A 413 -12.92 24.60 1.08
CA VAL A 413 -14.01 23.70 1.46
C VAL A 413 -15.26 24.12 0.71
N ALA A 414 -15.74 23.21 -0.13
CA ALA A 414 -17.07 23.27 -0.71
C ALA A 414 -18.10 23.14 0.42
N THR A 415 -19.03 24.09 0.57
CA THR A 415 -20.12 23.97 1.53
C THR A 415 -21.29 24.84 1.12
N ALA A 416 -22.47 24.22 1.04
CA ALA A 416 -23.74 24.92 0.85
C ALA A 416 -24.35 25.39 2.18
N THR A 417 -23.70 25.08 3.31
CA THR A 417 -24.13 25.53 4.63
C THR A 417 -23.43 26.85 4.98
N GLN A 418 -24.00 27.58 5.94
CA GLN A 418 -23.41 28.83 6.45
C GLN A 418 -22.83 28.55 7.84
N PRO A 419 -21.62 27.95 7.94
CA PRO A 419 -21.02 27.67 9.24
C PRO A 419 -20.79 28.97 10.00
N SER A 420 -21.06 28.91 11.30
CA SER A 420 -20.77 29.98 12.25
C SER A 420 -19.35 29.86 12.79
N ARG A 421 -18.81 28.64 12.87
CA ARG A 421 -17.46 28.35 13.35
C ARG A 421 -16.85 27.13 12.69
N LEU A 422 -15.53 27.04 12.80
CA LEU A 422 -14.71 25.92 12.35
C LEU A 422 -13.95 25.35 13.54
N ILE A 423 -13.85 24.02 13.60
CA ILE A 423 -12.98 23.35 14.57
C ILE A 423 -11.84 22.69 13.83
N LEU A 424 -10.62 23.14 14.11
CA LEU A 424 -9.39 22.58 13.59
C LEU A 424 -8.70 21.73 14.66
N LYS A 425 -8.35 20.48 14.33
CA LYS A 425 -7.43 19.68 15.16
C LYS A 425 -6.05 19.67 14.55
N LEU A 426 -5.05 20.03 15.36
CA LEU A 426 -3.73 20.39 14.89
C LEU A 426 -2.62 19.77 15.76
N ASP A 427 -1.56 19.31 15.10
CA ASP A 427 -0.24 19.13 15.70
C ASP A 427 0.60 20.38 15.45
N ALA A 428 1.62 20.61 16.27
CA ALA A 428 2.49 21.76 16.15
C ALA A 428 3.95 21.33 16.16
N PHE A 429 4.76 21.95 15.29
CA PHE A 429 6.19 21.72 15.30
C PHE A 429 6.83 22.53 16.44
N ILE A 430 7.06 21.88 17.58
CA ILE A 430 7.61 22.51 18.79
C ILE A 430 9.06 22.11 19.01
N SER A 431 9.93 23.11 19.20
CA SER A 431 11.35 22.92 19.46
C SER A 431 11.87 23.88 20.54
N SER A 432 13.15 23.76 20.90
CA SER A 432 13.81 24.73 21.79
C SER A 432 13.90 26.14 21.19
N VAL A 433 13.93 26.26 19.86
CA VAL A 433 13.98 27.54 19.14
C VAL A 433 12.58 28.13 18.97
N THR A 434 11.59 27.27 18.77
CA THR A 434 10.19 27.64 18.57
C THR A 434 9.32 26.86 19.56
N PRO A 435 9.25 27.30 20.83
CA PRO A 435 8.49 26.60 21.87
C PRO A 435 6.97 26.78 21.72
N VAL A 436 6.54 27.73 20.90
CA VAL A 436 5.13 28.04 20.61
C VAL A 436 5.00 28.36 19.13
N GLN A 437 3.98 27.82 18.47
CA GLN A 437 3.62 28.17 17.10
C GLN A 437 2.55 29.25 17.09
N ARG A 438 2.81 30.37 16.42
CA ARG A 438 1.89 31.51 16.25
C ARG A 438 1.49 31.67 14.79
N PHE A 439 0.21 31.91 14.56
CA PHE A 439 -0.35 32.04 13.21
C PHE A 439 -1.64 32.85 13.23
N SER A 440 -2.01 33.38 12.08
CA SER A 440 -3.28 34.07 11.86
C SER A 440 -4.10 33.30 10.84
N ILE A 441 -5.42 33.33 10.99
CA ILE A 441 -6.35 32.72 10.05
C ILE A 441 -7.22 33.79 9.41
N GLU A 442 -7.42 33.67 8.11
CA GLU A 442 -8.40 34.42 7.32
C GLU A 442 -9.41 33.45 6.69
N VAL A 443 -10.68 33.86 6.61
CA VAL A 443 -11.75 33.14 5.90
C VAL A 443 -12.24 34.02 4.76
N ASN A 444 -12.15 33.53 3.53
CA ASN A 444 -12.43 34.27 2.29
C ASN A 444 -11.73 35.64 2.23
N GLY A 445 -10.50 35.72 2.76
CA GLY A 445 -9.70 36.96 2.80
C GLY A 445 -10.04 37.92 3.96
N HIS A 446 -11.03 37.59 4.80
CA HIS A 446 -11.36 38.37 5.99
C HIS A 446 -10.66 37.79 7.24
N PRO A 447 -10.02 38.61 8.09
CA PRO A 447 -9.38 38.14 9.32
C PRO A 447 -10.37 37.42 10.24
N ALA A 448 -10.01 36.22 10.68
CA ALA A 448 -10.82 35.38 11.57
C ALA A 448 -10.17 35.16 12.95
N GLY A 449 -8.89 35.50 13.10
CA GLY A 449 -8.22 35.55 14.41
C GLY A 449 -6.72 35.31 14.35
N ASP A 450 -6.07 35.59 15.48
CA ASP A 450 -4.69 35.23 15.79
C ASP A 450 -4.69 34.12 16.83
N PHE A 451 -3.85 33.12 16.64
CA PHE A 451 -3.82 31.90 17.43
C PHE A 451 -2.40 31.54 17.81
N GLU A 452 -2.26 30.87 18.96
CA GLU A 452 -1.02 30.24 19.36
C GLU A 452 -1.27 28.85 19.96
N VAL A 453 -0.34 27.94 19.69
CA VAL A 453 -0.37 26.55 20.19
C VAL A 453 1.02 26.16 20.69
N ALA A 454 1.07 25.51 21.85
CA ALA A 454 2.32 25.13 22.52
C ALA A 454 2.49 23.61 22.65
N ASP A 455 1.40 22.84 22.58
CA ASP A 455 1.47 21.39 22.65
C ASP A 455 1.87 20.80 21.30
N ARG A 456 2.67 19.72 21.34
CA ARG A 456 3.13 19.05 20.12
C ARG A 456 1.99 18.40 19.34
N SER A 457 0.94 17.95 20.02
CA SER A 457 -0.17 17.24 19.39
C SER A 457 -1.51 17.55 20.04
N ASP A 458 -2.59 17.21 19.32
CA ASP A 458 -3.98 17.25 19.79
C ASP A 458 -4.49 18.65 20.21
N ASN A 459 -3.90 19.70 19.65
CA ASN A 459 -4.40 21.06 19.83
C ASN A 459 -5.76 21.21 19.13
N THR A 460 -6.68 21.95 19.74
CA THR A 460 -7.97 22.29 19.14
C THR A 460 -8.07 23.80 19.01
N VAL A 461 -8.33 24.28 17.79
CA VAL A 461 -8.49 25.70 17.48
C VAL A 461 -9.88 25.93 16.92
N ILE A 462 -10.64 26.80 17.57
CA ILE A 462 -11.98 27.18 17.16
C ILE A 462 -11.90 28.54 16.47
N VAL A 463 -12.33 28.60 15.22
CA VAL A 463 -12.28 29.80 14.38
C VAL A 463 -13.71 30.26 14.11
N SER A 464 -14.06 31.46 14.55
CA SER A 464 -15.36 32.05 14.20
C SER A 464 -15.33 32.52 12.74
N VAL A 465 -16.35 32.16 11.96
CA VAL A 465 -16.48 32.60 10.57
C VAL A 465 -16.94 34.07 10.58
N PRO A 466 -16.14 35.02 10.03
CA PRO A 466 -16.52 36.43 10.02
C PRO A 466 -17.83 36.65 9.26
N THR A 467 -18.70 37.52 9.76
CA THR A 467 -20.00 37.83 9.10
C THR A 467 -19.82 38.33 7.66
N GLN A 468 -18.71 39.04 7.38
CA GLN A 468 -18.39 39.49 6.01
C GLN A 468 -18.11 38.31 5.06
N ALA A 469 -17.57 37.20 5.57
CA ALA A 469 -17.30 36.01 4.77
C ALA A 469 -18.55 35.15 4.55
N GLN A 470 -19.53 35.18 5.48
CA GLN A 470 -20.75 34.36 5.40
C GLN A 470 -21.56 34.62 4.13
N GLY A 471 -21.67 35.89 3.70
CA GLY A 471 -22.37 36.24 2.46
C GLY A 471 -21.70 35.64 1.22
N ALA A 472 -20.37 35.76 1.12
CA ALA A 472 -19.61 35.20 0.01
C ALA A 472 -19.63 33.66 -0.01
N ILE A 473 -19.64 33.02 1.17
CA ILE A 473 -19.80 31.57 1.29
C ILE A 473 -21.19 31.15 0.81
N ALA A 474 -22.24 31.86 1.23
CA ALA A 474 -23.62 31.57 0.82
C ALA A 474 -23.86 31.74 -0.69
N GLU A 475 -23.20 32.72 -1.31
CA GLU A 475 -23.32 32.98 -2.74
C GLU A 475 -22.53 31.99 -3.60
N ASN A 476 -21.32 31.65 -3.17
CA ASN A 476 -20.40 30.84 -3.98
C ASN A 476 -20.33 29.37 -3.55
N ASN A 477 -20.97 28.99 -2.44
CA ASN A 477 -20.86 27.67 -1.80
C ASN A 477 -19.40 27.24 -1.53
N LEU A 478 -18.52 28.22 -1.31
CA LEU A 478 -17.08 28.00 -1.08
C LEU A 478 -16.58 28.78 0.12
N MET A 479 -15.88 28.07 0.99
CA MET A 479 -15.12 28.64 2.08
C MET A 479 -13.62 28.37 1.88
N LYS A 480 -12.84 29.43 1.73
CA LYS A 480 -11.38 29.42 1.67
C LYS A 480 -10.80 29.85 3.02
N LEU A 481 -10.09 28.92 3.67
CA LEU A 481 -9.32 29.15 4.88
C LEU A 481 -7.87 29.43 4.49
N THR A 482 -7.33 30.60 4.85
CA THR A 482 -5.91 30.94 4.65
C THR A 482 -5.24 31.03 6.01
N ILE A 483 -4.21 30.22 6.23
CA ILE A 483 -3.43 30.17 7.45
C ILE A 483 -2.06 30.77 7.17
N LYS A 484 -1.69 31.83 7.88
CA LYS A 484 -0.39 32.51 7.74
C LYS A 484 0.45 32.27 8.99
N TYR A 485 1.60 31.63 8.82
CA TYR A 485 2.45 31.23 9.94
C TYR A 485 3.46 32.32 10.28
N LYS A 486 3.43 32.78 11.53
CA LYS A 486 4.35 33.82 12.03
C LYS A 486 5.66 33.23 12.56
N THR A 487 5.65 31.96 12.95
CA THR A 487 6.79 31.27 13.58
C THR A 487 7.15 29.96 12.88
N ALA A 488 6.81 29.81 11.60
CA ALA A 488 7.25 28.66 10.81
C ALA A 488 8.78 28.62 10.75
N ILE A 489 9.34 27.41 10.77
CA ILE A 489 10.79 27.21 10.82
C ILE A 489 11.22 26.07 9.90
N VAL A 490 12.41 26.19 9.33
CA VAL A 490 13.08 25.07 8.64
C VAL A 490 14.02 24.40 9.66
N PRO A 491 13.70 23.20 10.19
CA PRO A 491 14.47 22.60 11.28
C PRO A 491 15.95 22.40 10.96
N LYS A 492 16.28 22.09 9.70
CA LYS A 492 17.66 21.99 9.20
C LYS A 492 18.42 23.31 9.26
N ALA A 493 17.77 24.45 9.01
CA ALA A 493 18.41 25.75 9.04
C ALA A 493 18.87 26.15 10.45
N VAL A 494 18.26 25.57 11.49
CA VAL A 494 18.57 25.82 12.89
C VAL A 494 19.21 24.62 13.61
N GLY A 495 19.65 23.61 12.84
CA GLY A 495 20.40 22.47 13.37
C GLY A 495 19.60 21.51 14.26
N ILE A 496 18.27 21.53 14.19
CA ILE A 496 17.40 20.66 15.00
C ILE A 496 17.33 19.24 14.42
N SER A 497 17.25 19.12 13.09
CA SER A 497 17.18 17.84 12.39
C SER A 497 17.60 17.98 10.91
N GLY A 498 17.57 16.89 10.15
CA GLY A 498 17.82 16.92 8.70
C GLY A 498 16.64 17.43 7.85
N GLU A 499 15.53 17.82 8.47
CA GLU A 499 14.27 18.22 7.82
C GLU A 499 14.38 19.59 7.15
N ASP A 500 14.11 19.64 5.84
CA ASP A 500 14.25 20.83 5.00
C ASP A 500 12.92 21.53 4.67
N ARG A 501 11.78 20.94 5.02
CA ARG A 501 10.48 21.62 4.93
C ARG A 501 10.39 22.79 5.92
N MET A 502 9.66 23.83 5.54
CA MET A 502 9.31 24.93 6.45
C MET A 502 8.03 24.55 7.20
N LEU A 503 8.19 24.10 8.44
CA LEU A 503 7.13 23.52 9.27
C LEU A 503 6.57 24.53 10.28
N ALA A 504 5.26 24.49 10.48
CA ALA A 504 4.57 25.17 11.58
C ALA A 504 3.53 24.24 12.23
N LEU A 505 2.45 23.94 11.51
CA LEU A 505 1.32 23.13 11.99
C LEU A 505 1.14 21.87 11.14
N GLY A 506 0.62 20.82 11.78
CA GLY A 506 0.14 19.59 11.15
C GLY A 506 -1.38 19.52 11.24
N LEU A 507 -2.09 19.59 10.13
CA LEU A 507 -3.56 19.55 10.11
C LEU A 507 -4.04 18.10 10.17
N ARG A 508 -4.82 17.76 11.20
CA ARG A 508 -5.42 16.42 11.38
C ARG A 508 -6.85 16.37 10.88
N SER A 509 -7.67 17.34 11.29
CA SER A 509 -9.08 17.39 10.89
C SER A 509 -9.66 18.80 10.91
N LEU A 510 -10.74 18.97 10.15
CA LEU A 510 -11.56 20.19 10.09
C LEU A 510 -13.05 19.82 10.20
N THR A 511 -13.78 20.51 11.06
CA THR A 511 -15.24 20.34 11.24
C THR A 511 -15.94 21.69 11.03
N LEU A 512 -17.05 21.68 10.28
CA LEU A 512 -17.93 22.85 10.12
C LEU A 512 -19.03 22.83 11.18
N GLU A 513 -19.31 23.96 11.85
CA GLU A 513 -20.39 24.08 12.84
C GLU A 513 -21.21 25.35 12.75
#